data_AF-A0A532DC80-F1
#
_entry.id   AF-A0A532DC80-F1
#
_cell.length_a   1.000
_cell.length_b   1.000
_cell.length_c   1.000
_cell.angle_alpha   90.00
_cell.angle_beta   90.00
_cell.angle_gamma   90.00
#
_symmetry.space_group_name_H-M   'P 1'
#
loop_
_entity.id
_entity.type
_entity.pdbx_description
1 polymer ?
#
loop_
_entity_poly.entity_id
_entity_poly.type
_entity_poly.pdbx_seq_one_letter_code
_entity_poly.pdbx_strand_id
1 'polypeptide(L)'
;MTKSAPEEVEFLANLAGLVTVLTIAAPAGEQDLAVRSGADWPKGKRMLVCDQTRCEDHRLARDGRSTRLSLATPLGAAFPAGAVVYVSNTVRYYLRPEAAGLSQVMRQVDGGAGALIGSVSRFRLTYLGAEGQPTADPRRVSRIAVELAVGRDPQPITSLVGLSARRTV
;
A
#
# COMPACT_ATOMS: atom_id res chain seq x y z
N MET A 1 2.92 -7.24 -2.11
CA MET A 1 1.67 -7.74 -1.50
C MET A 1 2.03 -8.38 -0.16
N THR A 2 1.23 -8.18 0.89
CA THR A 2 1.49 -8.70 2.24
C THR A 2 0.57 -9.86 2.62
N LYS A 3 -0.61 -9.96 2.00
CA LYS A 3 -1.53 -11.09 2.14
C LYS A 3 -2.31 -11.34 0.85
N SER A 4 -2.57 -12.61 0.55
CA SER A 4 -3.42 -13.04 -0.57
C SER A 4 -4.25 -14.25 -0.20
N ALA A 5 -5.56 -14.14 -0.37
CA ALA A 5 -6.54 -15.20 -0.24
C ALA A 5 -7.65 -15.01 -1.31
N PRO A 6 -8.50 -16.01 -1.57
CA PRO A 6 -9.50 -15.95 -2.64
C PRO A 6 -10.46 -14.76 -2.55
N GLU A 7 -10.70 -14.21 -1.37
CA GLU A 7 -11.66 -13.10 -1.15
C GLU A 7 -11.01 -11.93 -0.41
N GLU A 8 -9.69 -11.93 -0.30
CA GLU A 8 -8.96 -10.92 0.47
C GLU A 8 -7.57 -10.68 -0.12
N VAL A 9 -7.21 -9.41 -0.29
CA VAL A 9 -5.87 -8.98 -0.66
C VAL A 9 -5.42 -7.85 0.26
N GLU A 10 -4.15 -7.90 0.69
CA GLU A 10 -3.50 -6.81 1.43
C GLU A 10 -2.16 -6.44 0.79
N PHE A 11 -1.88 -5.14 0.68
CA PHE A 11 -0.65 -4.63 0.11
C PHE A 11 -0.32 -3.22 0.65
N LEU A 12 0.93 -2.82 0.46
CA LEU A 12 1.39 -1.46 0.72
C LEU A 12 1.24 -0.61 -0.55
N ALA A 13 0.73 0.61 -0.40
CA ALA A 13 0.60 1.56 -1.51
C ALA A 13 0.75 3.01 -1.04
N ASN A 14 1.30 3.86 -1.91
CA ASN A 14 1.31 5.30 -1.69
C ASN A 14 0.05 5.94 -2.30
N LEU A 15 -1.06 5.95 -1.56
CA LEU A 15 -2.35 6.41 -2.08
C LEU A 15 -2.39 7.93 -2.30
N ALA A 16 -1.61 8.69 -1.54
CA ALA A 16 -1.54 10.14 -1.63
C ALA A 16 -0.52 10.62 -2.66
N GLY A 17 0.27 9.72 -3.26
CA GLY A 17 1.34 10.08 -4.19
C GLY A 17 2.48 10.89 -3.56
N LEU A 18 2.55 10.95 -2.22
CA LEU A 18 3.52 11.77 -1.50
C LEU A 18 4.89 11.11 -1.53
N VAL A 19 5.82 11.76 -2.23
CA VAL A 19 7.20 11.31 -2.42
C VAL A 19 8.14 12.50 -2.30
N THR A 20 9.29 12.29 -1.69
CA THR A 20 10.34 13.28 -1.55
C THR A 20 11.70 12.60 -1.54
N VAL A 21 12.77 13.38 -1.42
CA VAL A 21 14.13 12.87 -1.35
C VAL A 21 14.89 13.58 -0.25
N LEU A 22 15.85 12.88 0.37
CA LEU A 22 16.79 13.47 1.31
C LEU A 22 17.69 14.47 0.57
N THR A 23 17.84 15.68 1.11
CA THR A 23 18.71 16.71 0.53
C THR A 23 20.15 16.61 1.02
N ILE A 24 20.35 16.01 2.19
CA ILE A 24 21.65 15.69 2.78
C ILE A 24 21.62 14.26 3.32
N ALA A 25 22.79 13.67 3.57
CA ALA A 25 22.86 12.36 4.21
C ALA A 25 22.29 12.42 5.63
N ALA A 26 21.59 11.36 6.03
CA ALA A 26 21.04 11.18 7.37
C ALA A 26 21.79 10.03 8.06
N PRO A 27 22.54 10.27 9.15
CA PRO A 27 23.24 9.20 9.86
C PRO A 27 22.27 8.28 10.61
N ALA A 28 22.77 7.11 11.04
CA ALA A 28 22.03 6.26 11.98
C ALA A 28 21.76 7.04 13.27
N GLY A 29 20.59 6.86 13.87
CA GLY A 29 20.15 7.63 15.03
C GLY A 29 19.48 8.98 14.70
N GLU A 30 19.53 9.43 13.44
CA GLU A 30 18.88 10.68 13.02
C GLU A 30 17.35 10.56 13.11
N GLN A 31 16.69 11.64 13.53
CA GLN A 31 15.22 11.71 13.63
C GLN A 31 14.65 12.83 12.76
N ASP A 32 15.41 13.86 12.44
CA ASP A 32 14.96 14.99 11.65
C ASP A 32 15.58 14.90 10.25
N LEU A 33 14.79 14.41 9.30
CA LEU A 33 15.21 14.24 7.91
C LEU A 33 15.05 15.55 7.16
N ALA A 34 16.15 16.07 6.63
CA ALA A 34 16.13 17.17 5.68
C ALA A 34 15.72 16.67 4.29
N VAL A 35 14.60 17.17 3.78
CA VAL A 35 13.97 16.71 2.54
C VAL A 35 13.69 17.85 1.58
N ARG A 36 13.52 17.52 0.30
CA ARG A 36 13.19 18.50 -0.74
C ARG A 36 11.82 19.15 -0.54
N SER A 37 10.82 18.32 -0.20
CA SER A 37 9.47 18.73 0.16
C SER A 37 8.90 17.82 1.25
N GLY A 38 8.41 18.39 2.34
CA GLY A 38 7.74 17.65 3.41
C GLY A 38 6.34 18.19 3.74
N ALA A 39 5.79 19.11 2.94
CA ALA A 39 4.45 19.63 3.13
C ALA A 39 3.38 18.58 2.82
N ASP A 40 2.24 18.65 3.51
CA ASP A 40 1.08 17.75 3.36
C ASP A 40 1.31 16.31 3.81
N TRP A 41 2.35 16.05 4.60
CA TRP A 41 2.58 14.75 5.23
C TRP A 41 1.96 14.72 6.64
N PRO A 42 0.86 14.00 6.88
CA PRO A 42 0.20 14.01 8.18
C PRO A 42 0.98 13.24 9.25
N LYS A 43 0.90 13.71 10.49
CA LYS A 43 1.41 13.02 11.68
C LYS A 43 0.95 11.57 11.74
N GLY A 44 1.83 10.69 12.18
CA GLY A 44 1.55 9.27 12.42
C GLY A 44 1.49 8.43 11.14
N LYS A 45 1.58 9.06 9.95
CA LYS A 45 1.67 8.32 8.69
C LYS A 45 2.93 7.48 8.64
N ARG A 46 2.74 6.27 8.13
CA ARG A 46 3.81 5.33 7.82
C ARG A 46 4.53 5.80 6.57
N MET A 47 5.85 5.71 6.60
CA MET A 47 6.74 6.13 5.54
C MET A 47 7.87 5.13 5.41
N LEU A 48 8.40 5.03 4.19
CA LEU A 48 9.58 4.24 3.89
C LEU A 48 10.70 5.19 3.46
N VAL A 49 11.87 5.01 4.04
CA VAL A 49 13.12 5.67 3.63
C VAL A 49 13.96 4.64 2.93
N CYS A 50 14.31 4.88 1.66
CA CYS A 50 14.99 3.90 0.84
C CYS A 50 16.17 4.47 0.08
N ASP A 51 17.25 3.71 0.01
CA ASP A 51 18.31 3.86 -0.97
C ASP A 51 18.26 2.69 -1.97
N GLN A 52 19.33 2.54 -2.77
CA GLN A 52 19.42 1.48 -3.78
C GLN A 52 19.53 0.07 -3.19
N THR A 53 19.87 -0.05 -1.91
CA THR A 53 20.22 -1.31 -1.25
C THR A 53 19.18 -1.75 -0.23
N ARG A 54 18.48 -0.81 0.43
CA ARG A 54 17.56 -1.11 1.52
C ARG A 54 16.45 -0.08 1.68
N CYS A 55 15.46 -0.47 2.47
CA CYS A 55 14.40 0.40 2.97
C CYS A 55 14.24 0.23 4.48
N GLU A 56 13.94 1.31 5.18
CA GLU A 56 13.50 1.30 6.57
C GLU A 56 12.08 1.86 6.71
N ASP A 57 11.30 1.23 7.59
CA ASP A 57 9.93 1.61 7.91
C ASP A 57 9.90 2.54 9.12
N HIS A 58 9.22 3.67 8.95
CA HIS A 58 9.12 4.69 9.99
C HIS A 58 7.71 5.28 10.04
N ARG A 59 7.44 6.04 11.11
CA ARG A 59 6.26 6.89 11.22
C ARG A 59 6.65 8.32 11.46
N LEU A 60 5.83 9.25 10.99
CA LEU A 60 6.00 10.66 11.31
C LEU A 60 5.58 10.97 12.76
N ALA A 61 6.45 11.65 13.49
CA ALA A 61 6.18 12.14 14.85
C ALA A 61 5.18 13.31 14.88
N ARG A 62 5.15 14.09 13.80
CA ARG A 62 4.37 15.33 13.64
C ARG A 62 4.10 15.58 12.15
N ASP A 63 3.20 16.51 11.86
CA ASP A 63 2.97 16.94 10.49
C ASP A 63 4.28 17.45 9.88
N GLY A 64 4.47 17.08 8.62
CA GLY A 64 5.65 17.46 7.86
C GLY A 64 5.74 18.97 7.65
N ARG A 65 6.97 19.46 7.50
CA ARG A 65 7.28 20.86 7.23
C ARG A 65 7.86 20.99 5.83
N SER A 66 7.90 22.22 5.30
CA SER A 66 8.37 22.51 3.94
C SER A 66 9.60 21.70 3.51
N THR A 67 10.63 21.63 4.34
CA THR A 67 11.90 20.92 4.03
C THR A 67 12.33 19.92 5.10
N ARG A 68 11.40 19.49 5.98
CA ARG A 68 11.74 18.58 7.08
C ARG A 68 10.62 17.59 7.39
N LEU A 69 11.02 16.34 7.60
CA LEU A 69 10.19 15.29 8.18
C LEU A 69 10.81 14.85 9.50
N SER A 70 9.99 14.70 10.55
CA SER A 70 10.46 14.23 11.86
C SER A 70 9.91 12.83 12.12
N LEU A 71 10.80 11.88 12.35
CA LEU A 71 10.47 10.48 12.63
C LEU A 71 10.07 10.29 14.09
N ALA A 72 9.13 9.38 14.34
CA ALA A 72 8.72 8.97 15.69
C ALA A 72 9.78 8.12 16.39
N THR A 73 10.60 7.43 15.60
CA THR A 73 11.75 6.62 16.05
C THR A 73 12.97 6.99 15.22
N PRO A 74 14.17 7.00 15.80
CA PRO A 74 15.39 7.27 15.05
C PRO A 74 15.65 6.23 13.95
N LEU A 75 16.36 6.65 12.90
CA LEU A 75 16.86 5.77 11.86
C LEU A 75 17.72 4.65 12.46
N GLY A 76 17.52 3.41 11.99
CA GLY A 76 18.34 2.28 12.39
C GLY A 76 19.71 2.30 11.70
N ALA A 77 19.78 2.85 10.50
CA ALA A 77 20.98 2.94 9.70
C ALA A 77 21.08 4.26 8.92
N ALA A 78 22.28 4.56 8.41
CA ALA A 78 22.52 5.79 7.65
C ALA A 78 21.94 5.72 6.23
N PHE A 79 21.41 6.83 5.73
CA PHE A 79 20.95 6.97 4.34
C PHE A 79 21.69 8.11 3.65
N PRO A 80 22.12 7.94 2.38
CA PRO A 80 22.81 8.99 1.64
C PRO A 80 21.84 10.11 1.22
N ALA A 81 22.40 11.25 0.84
CA ALA A 81 21.65 12.27 0.11
C ALA A 81 21.08 11.67 -1.18
N GLY A 82 19.85 12.04 -1.55
CA GLY A 82 19.14 11.48 -2.69
C GLY A 82 18.34 10.21 -2.38
N ALA A 83 18.46 9.62 -1.18
CA ALA A 83 17.57 8.55 -0.75
C ALA A 83 16.09 9.00 -0.84
N VAL A 84 15.24 8.11 -1.32
CA VAL A 84 13.83 8.40 -1.59
C VAL A 84 13.01 8.14 -0.33
N VAL A 85 12.11 9.06 -0.04
CA VAL A 85 11.15 8.93 1.05
C VAL A 85 9.75 8.94 0.47
N TYR A 86 8.92 7.97 0.83
CA TYR A 86 7.54 7.89 0.35
C TYR A 86 6.58 7.49 1.47
N VAL A 87 5.37 8.04 1.42
CA VAL A 87 4.27 7.56 2.26
C VAL A 87 3.89 6.16 1.84
N SER A 88 3.55 5.33 2.82
CA SER A 88 3.09 3.97 2.62
C SER A 88 1.83 3.73 3.43
N ASN A 89 0.77 3.26 2.78
CA ASN A 89 -0.49 2.89 3.39
C ASN A 89 -0.66 1.38 3.34
N THR A 90 -1.16 0.78 4.41
CA THR A 90 -1.67 -0.60 4.33
C THR A 90 -3.07 -0.56 3.75
N VAL A 91 -3.24 -1.18 2.58
CA VAL A 91 -4.51 -1.26 1.87
C VAL A 91 -4.97 -2.70 1.84
N ARG A 92 -6.22 -2.92 2.23
CA ARG A 92 -6.86 -4.23 2.25
C ARG A 92 -8.22 -4.18 1.58
N TYR A 93 -8.48 -5.15 0.72
CA TYR A 93 -9.82 -5.42 0.19
C TYR A 93 -10.26 -6.79 0.69
N TYR A 94 -11.51 -6.90 1.16
CA TYR A 94 -12.05 -8.14 1.69
C TYR A 94 -13.57 -8.19 1.60
N LEU A 95 -14.15 -9.39 1.59
CA LEU A 95 -15.60 -9.55 1.73
C LEU A 95 -16.05 -9.47 3.19
N ARG A 96 -17.17 -8.78 3.41
CA ARG A 96 -17.92 -8.81 4.67
C ARG A 96 -19.33 -9.33 4.40
N PRO A 97 -19.83 -10.34 5.14
CA PRO A 97 -21.21 -10.80 4.98
C PRO A 97 -22.24 -9.69 5.20
N GLU A 98 -23.35 -9.76 4.45
CA GLU A 98 -24.55 -8.94 4.55
C GLU A 98 -25.78 -9.85 4.80
N ALA A 99 -26.95 -9.25 4.95
CA ALA A 99 -28.21 -9.99 5.04
C ALA A 99 -28.51 -10.79 3.76
N ALA A 100 -29.35 -11.83 3.90
CA ALA A 100 -29.88 -12.63 2.80
C ALA A 100 -28.83 -13.33 1.92
N GLY A 101 -27.69 -13.71 2.49
CA GLY A 101 -26.63 -14.47 1.80
C GLY A 101 -25.79 -13.64 0.82
N LEU A 102 -25.95 -12.31 0.84
CA LEU A 102 -25.11 -11.39 0.08
C LEU A 102 -23.91 -10.95 0.93
N SER A 103 -22.98 -10.24 0.31
CA SER A 103 -21.80 -9.67 0.96
C SER A 103 -21.54 -8.24 0.48
N GLN A 104 -20.60 -7.57 1.12
CA GLN A 104 -20.09 -6.28 0.71
C GLN A 104 -18.58 -6.40 0.47
N VAL A 105 -18.10 -5.82 -0.63
CA VAL A 105 -16.67 -5.60 -0.82
C VAL A 105 -16.28 -4.40 0.03
N MET A 106 -15.39 -4.65 0.98
CA MET A 106 -14.84 -3.66 1.88
C MET A 106 -13.50 -3.18 1.37
N ARG A 107 -13.18 -1.90 1.60
CA ARG A 107 -11.83 -1.35 1.51
C ARG A 107 -11.42 -0.79 2.84
N GLN A 108 -10.24 -1.20 3.29
CA GLN A 108 -9.61 -0.70 4.51
C GLN A 108 -8.27 -0.04 4.16
N VAL A 109 -8.06 1.16 4.69
CA VAL A 109 -6.82 1.94 4.54
C VAL A 109 -6.34 2.37 5.91
N ASP A 110 -5.13 1.97 6.28
CA ASP A 110 -4.51 2.30 7.58
C ASP A 110 -5.43 2.05 8.80
N GLY A 111 -6.29 1.03 8.71
CA GLY A 111 -7.24 0.67 9.76
C GLY A 111 -8.67 1.19 9.55
N GLY A 112 -8.87 2.29 8.81
CA GLY A 112 -10.20 2.82 8.49
C GLY A 112 -10.88 2.01 7.38
N ALA A 113 -12.07 1.45 7.64
CA ALA A 113 -12.78 0.58 6.72
C ALA A 113 -14.11 1.17 6.23
N GLY A 114 -14.41 1.00 4.94
CA GLY A 114 -15.67 1.42 4.32
C GLY A 114 -16.15 0.41 3.28
N ALA A 115 -17.47 0.32 3.11
CA ALA A 115 -18.05 -0.48 2.04
C ALA A 115 -17.82 0.22 0.70
N LEU A 116 -17.33 -0.51 -0.30
CA LEU A 116 -17.20 -0.02 -1.67
C LEU A 116 -18.37 -0.45 -2.55
N ILE A 117 -18.77 -1.72 -2.42
CA ILE A 117 -19.81 -2.34 -3.23
C ILE A 117 -20.66 -3.19 -2.30
N GLY A 118 -21.97 -2.94 -2.27
CA GLY A 118 -22.93 -3.74 -1.51
C GLY A 118 -23.60 -4.82 -2.37
N SER A 119 -24.36 -5.72 -1.73
CA SER A 119 -25.16 -6.74 -2.43
C SER A 119 -24.37 -7.63 -3.39
N VAL A 120 -23.12 -7.94 -3.02
CA VAL A 120 -22.21 -8.80 -3.79
C VAL A 120 -22.59 -10.25 -3.55
N SER A 121 -22.91 -10.98 -4.62
CA SER A 121 -23.21 -12.41 -4.56
C SER A 121 -22.01 -13.28 -4.93
N ARG A 122 -21.01 -12.71 -5.62
CA ARG A 122 -19.75 -13.39 -5.91
C ARG A 122 -18.61 -12.40 -5.96
N PHE A 123 -17.51 -12.71 -5.28
CA PHE A 123 -16.24 -11.98 -5.39
C PHE A 123 -15.10 -12.97 -5.26
N ARG A 124 -14.22 -13.02 -6.25
CA ARG A 124 -13.06 -13.92 -6.25
C ARG A 124 -11.84 -13.23 -6.82
N LEU A 125 -10.72 -13.43 -6.14
CA LEU A 125 -9.41 -12.98 -6.54
C LEU A 125 -8.59 -14.18 -6.99
N THR A 126 -8.09 -14.10 -8.22
CA THR A 126 -7.12 -15.05 -8.74
C THR A 126 -5.80 -14.31 -8.97
N TYR A 127 -4.76 -14.75 -8.29
CA TYR A 127 -3.43 -14.13 -8.32
C TYR A 127 -2.59 -14.75 -9.41
N LEU A 128 -2.10 -13.93 -10.34
CA LEU A 128 -1.40 -14.39 -11.53
C LEU A 128 0.06 -13.92 -11.51
N GLY A 129 0.98 -14.84 -11.83
CA GLY A 129 2.39 -14.55 -12.03
C GLY A 129 2.67 -13.77 -13.32
N ALA A 130 3.94 -13.46 -13.60
CA ALA A 130 4.34 -12.75 -14.81
C ALA A 130 3.92 -13.49 -16.10
N GLU A 131 3.95 -14.82 -16.06
CA GLU A 131 3.54 -15.71 -17.16
C GLU A 131 2.02 -15.84 -17.31
N GLY A 132 1.23 -15.11 -16.51
CA GLY A 132 -0.23 -15.21 -16.49
C GLY A 132 -0.80 -16.45 -15.80
N GLN A 133 0.04 -17.32 -15.24
CA GLN A 133 -0.40 -18.52 -14.51
C GLN A 133 -0.73 -18.22 -13.05
N PRO A 134 -1.70 -18.93 -12.43
CA PRO A 134 -1.99 -18.78 -11.01
C PRO A 134 -0.77 -19.02 -10.12
N THR A 135 -0.60 -18.22 -9.08
CA THR A 135 0.46 -18.41 -8.08
C THR A 135 -0.04 -18.14 -6.68
N ALA A 136 0.46 -18.93 -5.72
CA ALA A 136 0.22 -18.73 -4.30
C ALA A 136 1.35 -17.92 -3.63
N ASP A 137 2.47 -17.64 -4.31
CA ASP A 137 3.56 -16.81 -3.75
C ASP A 137 3.24 -15.31 -3.97
N PRO A 138 2.94 -14.54 -2.91
CA PRO A 138 2.58 -13.13 -3.02
C PRO A 138 3.64 -12.25 -3.70
N ARG A 139 4.91 -12.69 -3.66
CA ARG A 139 6.05 -11.95 -4.23
C ARG A 139 6.14 -12.10 -5.75
N ARG A 140 5.52 -13.14 -6.30
CA ARG A 140 5.53 -13.45 -7.74
C ARG A 140 4.30 -12.91 -8.47
N VAL A 141 3.31 -12.39 -7.74
CA VAL A 141 2.09 -11.85 -8.33
C VAL A 141 2.39 -10.60 -9.14
N SER A 142 1.99 -10.61 -10.40
CA SER A 142 2.11 -9.48 -11.33
C SER A 142 0.75 -8.89 -11.72
N ARG A 143 -0.31 -9.71 -11.65
CA ARG A 143 -1.68 -9.33 -11.99
C ARG A 143 -2.67 -10.01 -11.05
N ILE A 144 -3.83 -9.40 -10.88
CA ILE A 144 -4.95 -9.98 -10.12
C ILE A 144 -6.16 -9.98 -11.05
N ALA A 145 -6.73 -11.16 -11.31
CA ALA A 145 -8.04 -11.27 -11.92
C ALA A 145 -9.10 -11.16 -10.82
N VAL A 146 -10.00 -10.20 -10.98
CA VAL A 146 -11.10 -9.90 -10.06
C VAL A 146 -12.39 -10.32 -10.74
N GLU A 147 -13.01 -11.37 -10.25
CA GLU A 147 -14.37 -11.77 -10.61
C GLU A 147 -15.34 -11.15 -9.61
N LEU A 148 -16.37 -10.46 -10.11
CA LEU A 148 -17.37 -9.78 -9.29
C LEU A 148 -18.78 -9.98 -9.88
N ALA A 149 -19.76 -10.24 -9.03
CA ALA A 149 -21.17 -10.28 -9.40
C ALA A 149 -22.03 -9.62 -8.31
N VAL A 150 -23.00 -8.80 -8.70
CA VAL A 150 -23.80 -7.93 -7.80
C VAL A 150 -25.29 -8.16 -8.01
N GLY A 151 -26.04 -8.39 -6.93
CA GLY A 151 -27.45 -8.73 -6.96
C GLY A 151 -27.68 -10.25 -6.94
N ARG A 152 -28.93 -10.66 -7.13
CA ARG A 152 -29.38 -12.06 -6.93
C ARG A 152 -29.30 -12.94 -8.17
N ASP A 153 -29.29 -12.35 -9.36
CA ASP A 153 -29.07 -13.07 -10.64
C ASP A 153 -28.09 -12.31 -11.57
N PRO A 154 -26.83 -12.11 -11.15
CA PRO A 154 -25.86 -11.36 -11.95
C PRO A 154 -25.05 -12.23 -12.90
N GLN A 155 -24.75 -11.67 -14.07
CA GLN A 155 -23.62 -12.11 -14.88
C GLN A 155 -22.32 -11.62 -14.24
N PRO A 156 -21.36 -12.52 -13.93
CA PRO A 156 -20.09 -12.12 -13.34
C PRO A 156 -19.27 -11.31 -14.35
N ILE A 157 -18.68 -10.21 -13.89
CA ILE A 157 -17.67 -9.48 -14.64
C ILE A 157 -16.28 -9.92 -14.16
N THR A 158 -15.34 -10.02 -15.10
CA THR A 158 -13.93 -10.25 -14.78
C THR A 158 -13.11 -9.05 -15.22
N SER A 159 -12.32 -8.50 -14.31
CA SER A 159 -11.34 -7.44 -14.59
C SER A 159 -9.93 -7.92 -14.26
N LEU A 160 -8.96 -7.51 -15.07
CA LEU A 160 -7.54 -7.78 -14.83
C LEU A 160 -6.85 -6.52 -14.35
N VAL A 161 -6.28 -6.57 -13.15
CA VAL A 161 -5.55 -5.46 -12.53
C VAL A 161 -4.07 -5.78 -12.52
N GLY A 162 -3.27 -4.94 -13.18
CA GLY A 162 -1.80 -5.05 -13.16
C GLY A 162 -1.22 -4.47 -11.85
N LEU A 163 -0.19 -5.13 -11.32
CA LEU A 163 0.59 -4.62 -10.20
C LEU A 163 1.86 -3.97 -10.73
N SER A 164 2.04 -2.68 -10.44
CA SER A 164 3.28 -1.97 -10.74
C SER A 164 4.11 -1.87 -9.48
N ALA A 165 5.19 -2.65 -9.40
CA ALA A 165 6.27 -2.31 -8.48
C ALA A 165 7.05 -1.16 -9.10
N ARG A 166 7.16 -0.01 -8.41
CA ARG A 166 8.16 0.98 -8.80
C ARG A 166 9.54 0.36 -8.54
N ARG A 167 10.31 0.16 -9.61
CA ARG A 167 11.76 -0.08 -9.51
C ARG A 167 12.35 1.18 -8.86
N THR A 168 13.00 1.01 -7.71
CA THR A 168 13.97 1.99 -7.22
C THR A 168 15.01 2.19 -8.32
N VAL A 169 15.19 3.44 -8.77
CA VAL A 169 16.29 3.86 -9.66
C VAL A 169 17.45 4.27 -8.77
#